data_AF-A0A1J5DGW8-F1
#
_entry.id   AF-A0A1J5DGW8-F1
#
_cell.length_a   1.000
_cell.length_b   1.000
_cell.length_c   1.000
_cell.angle_alpha   90.00
_cell.angle_beta   90.00
_cell.angle_gamma   90.00
#
_symmetry.space_group_name_H-M   'P 1'
#
loop_
_entity.id
_entity.type
_entity.pdbx_description
1 polymer ?
#
loop_
_entity_poly.entity_id
_entity_poly.type
_entity_poly.pdbx_seq_one_letter_code
_entity_poly.pdbx_strand_id
1 'polypeptide(L)' 'MALLKEVAIETIKRLPEECSVEDIMCEIDIVAQVLEGLKDAETERLLTTEELLKRVEQWAK' A
#
# COMPACT_ATOMS: atom_id res chain seq x y z
N MET A 1 -2.22 -13.75 -5.47
CA MET A 1 -1.86 -14.09 -4.07
C MET A 1 -0.42 -14.55 -3.88
N ALA A 2 0.29 -15.06 -4.90
CA ALA A 2 1.72 -15.36 -4.78
C ALA A 2 2.61 -14.10 -4.57
N LEU A 3 2.34 -13.04 -5.35
CA LEU A 3 3.11 -11.79 -5.30
C LEU A 3 3.16 -11.11 -3.93
N LEU A 4 2.01 -10.91 -3.26
CA LEU A 4 2.00 -10.17 -1.98
C LEU A 4 2.83 -10.87 -0.91
N LYS A 5 2.69 -12.20 -0.77
CA LYS A 5 3.42 -12.96 0.23
C LYS A 5 4.93 -12.91 -0.02
N GLU A 6 5.35 -13.10 -1.27
CA GLU A 6 6.77 -13.07 -1.66
C GLU A 6 7.38 -11.69 -1.45
N VAL A 7 6.70 -10.63 -1.91
CA VAL A 7 7.17 -9.25 -1.73
C VAL A 7 7.19 -8.89 -0.25
N ALA A 8 6.19 -9.27 0.54
CA ALA A 8 6.19 -9.03 1.99
C ALA A 8 7.39 -9.69 2.68
N ILE A 9 7.72 -10.95 2.32
CA ILE A 9 8.89 -11.64 2.88
C ILE A 9 10.18 -10.90 2.52
N GLU A 10 10.33 -10.46 1.27
CA GLU A 10 11.51 -9.70 0.85
C GLU A 10 11.58 -8.31 1.51
N THR A 11 10.44 -7.66 1.76
CA THR A 11 10.40 -6.42 2.54
C THR A 11 10.87 -6.66 3.97
N ILE A 12 10.36 -7.70 4.66
CA ILE A 12 10.77 -8.04 6.03
C ILE A 12 12.27 -8.28 6.12
N LYS A 13 12.85 -9.01 5.16
CA LYS A 13 14.31 -9.28 5.11
C LYS A 13 15.18 -8.02 4.98
N ARG A 14 14.60 -6.91 4.51
CA ARG A 14 15.30 -5.64 4.31
C ARG A 14 15.11 -4.65 5.46
N LEU A 15 14.25 -4.97 6.44
CA LEU A 15 14.04 -4.13 7.61
C LEU A 15 15.26 -4.18 8.55
N PRO A 16 15.50 -3.12 9.34
CA PRO A 16 16.52 -3.14 10.39
C PRO A 16 16.25 -4.25 11.42
N GLU A 17 17.30 -4.81 12.01
CA GLU A 17 17.17 -5.86 13.03
C GLU A 17 16.44 -5.37 14.28
N GLU A 18 16.58 -4.08 14.60
CA GLU A 18 15.91 -3.40 15.72
C GLU A 18 14.46 -2.97 15.44
N CYS A 19 13.87 -3.35 14.30
CA CYS A 19 12.48 -3.00 14.00
C CYS A 19 11.49 -3.70 14.96
N SER A 20 10.44 -2.98 15.33
CA SER A 20 9.34 -3.50 16.14
C SER A 20 8.36 -4.31 15.28
N VAL A 21 7.45 -5.04 15.94
CA VAL A 21 6.37 -5.73 15.25
C VAL A 21 5.47 -4.73 14.52
N GLU A 22 5.25 -3.56 15.13
CA GLU A 22 4.47 -2.47 14.56
C GLU A 22 5.12 -1.93 13.28
N ASP A 23 6.44 -1.78 13.24
CA ASP A 23 7.16 -1.36 12.03
C ASP A 23 6.99 -2.40 10.90
N ILE A 24 7.14 -3.68 11.22
CA ILE A 24 6.93 -4.78 10.27
C ILE A 24 5.51 -4.74 9.69
N MET A 25 4.51 -4.54 10.54
CA MET A 25 3.11 -4.47 10.13
C MET A 25 2.85 -3.26 9.22
N CYS A 26 3.36 -2.07 9.58
CA CYS A 26 3.23 -0.86 8.77
C CYS A 26 3.83 -1.05 7.38
N GLU A 27 5.03 -1.62 7.29
CA GLU A 27 5.72 -1.81 6.01
C GLU A 27 5.02 -2.83 5.12
N ILE A 28 4.48 -3.92 5.70
CA ILE A 28 3.67 -4.89 4.95
C ILE A 28 2.36 -4.25 4.45
N ASP A 29 1.71 -3.41 5.25
CA ASP A 29 0.48 -2.73 4.86
C ASP A 29 0.72 -1.76 3.69
N ILE A 30 1.82 -0.98 3.73
CA ILE A 30 2.24 -0.11 2.63
C ILE A 30 2.45 -0.91 1.35
N VAL A 31 3.18 -2.02 1.42
CA VAL A 31 3.42 -2.90 0.26
C VAL A 31 2.11 -3.41 -0.32
N ALA A 32 1.16 -3.82 0.53
CA ALA A 32 -0.15 -4.29 0.09
C ALA A 32 -0.92 -3.20 -0.66
N GLN A 33 -0.97 -1.98 -0.10
CA GLN A 33 -1.64 -0.83 -0.72
C GLN A 33 -1.01 -0.45 -2.07
N VAL A 34 0.32 -0.48 -2.18
CA VAL A 34 1.02 -0.20 -3.45
C VAL A 34 0.66 -1.24 -4.52
N LEU A 35 0.67 -2.53 -4.16
CA LEU A 35 0.30 -3.59 -5.11
C LEU A 35 -1.17 -3.50 -5.55
N GLU A 36 -2.06 -3.09 -4.66
CA GLU A 36 -3.46 -2.82 -5.00
C GLU A 36 -3.59 -1.63 -5.95
N GLY A 37 -2.89 -0.52 -5.67
CA GLY A 37 -2.88 0.66 -6.54
C GLY A 37 -2.33 0.38 -7.95
N LEU A 38 -1.29 -0.46 -8.06
CA LEU A 38 -0.77 -0.91 -9.36
C LEU A 38 -1.81 -1.72 -10.13
N LYS A 39 -2.50 -2.63 -9.46
CA LYS A 39 -3.58 -3.42 -10.06
C LYS A 39 -4.74 -2.53 -10.50
N ASP A 40 -5.08 -1.51 -9.73
CA ASP A 40 -6.15 -0.56 -10.08
C ASP A 40 -5.79 0.26 -11.31
N ALA A 41 -4.53 0.67 -11.46
CA ALA A 41 -4.04 1.32 -12.67
C ALA A 41 -4.10 0.39 -13.90
N GLU A 42 -3.73 -0.89 -13.76
CA GLU A 42 -3.80 -1.88 -14.84
C GLU A 42 -5.24 -2.22 -15.26
N THR A 43 -6.17 -2.21 -14.31
CA THR A 43 -7.57 -2.61 -14.53
C THR A 43 -8.52 -1.43 -14.79
N GLU A 44 -7.96 -0.25 -15.10
CA GLU A 44 -8.68 0.99 -15.36
C GLU A 44 -9.65 1.42 -14.24
N ARG A 45 -9.37 1.00 -12.99
CA ARG A 45 -10.09 1.45 -11.79
C ARG A 45 -9.52 2.79 -11.34
N LEU A 46 -9.70 3.80 -12.18
CA LEU A 46 -9.16 5.14 -12.00
C LEU A 46 -10.21 6.09 -11.41
N LEU A 47 -9.71 7.19 -10.84
CA LEU A 47 -10.52 8.31 -10.39
C LEU A 47 -10.19 9.54 -11.24
N THR A 48 -11.21 10.31 -11.58
CA THR A 48 -11.00 11.65 -12.15
C THR A 48 -10.45 12.59 -11.07
N THR A 49 -9.80 13.67 -11.51
CA THR A 49 -9.30 14.71 -10.60
C THR A 49 -10.40 15.28 -9.70
N GLU A 50 -11.62 15.47 -10.22
CA GLU A 50 -12.75 15.99 -9.44
C GLU A 50 -13.16 15.01 -8.32
N GLU A 51 -13.25 13.71 -8.63
CA GLU A 51 -13.59 12.67 -7.66
C GLU A 51 -12.50 12.47 -6.60
N LEU A 52 -11.23 12.68 -6.98
CA LEU A 52 -10.11 12.66 -6.05
C LEU A 52 -10.22 13.84 -5.06
N LEU A 53 -10.41 15.07 -5.56
CA LEU A 53 -10.52 16.26 -4.73
C LEU A 53 -11.67 16.15 -3.71
N LYS A 54 -12.84 15.67 -4.13
CA LYS A 54 -13.98 15.42 -3.23
C LYS A 54 -13.67 14.44 -2.10
N ARG A 55 -12.83 13.42 -2.35
CA ARG A 55 -12.42 12.46 -1.31
C ARG A 55 -11.43 13.08 -0.33
N VAL A 56 -10.42 13.79 -0.83
CA VAL A 56 -9.40 14.44 -0.01
C VAL A 56 -10.01 15.47 0.94
N GLU A 57 -11.03 16.22 0.50
CA GLU A 57 -11.78 17.14 1.36
C GLU A 57 -12.44 16.46 2.57
N GLN A 58 -12.78 15.17 2.48
CA GLN A 58 -13.37 14.43 3.59
C GLN A 58 -12.36 14.02 4.66
N TRP A 59 -11.06 13.99 4.33
CA TRP A 59 -10.01 13.57 5.26
C TRP A 59 -9.60 14.66 6.26
N ALA A 60 -9.92 15.92 5.94
CA ALA A 60 -9.68 17.05 6.83
C ALA A 60 -10.82 17.27 7.86
N LYS A 61 -11.81 16.38 7.90
CA LYS A 61 -12.88 16.37 8.91
C LYS A 61 -12.56 15.36 10.00
#